data_AF-A0A3D9I039-F1
#
_entry.id   AF-A0A3D9I039-F1
#
_cell.length_a   1.000
_cell.length_b   1.000
_cell.length_c   1.000
_cell.angle_alpha   90.00
_cell.angle_beta   90.00
_cell.angle_gamma   90.00
#
_symmetry.space_group_name_H-M   'P 1'
#
loop_
_entity.id
_entity.type
_entity.pdbx_description
1 polymer ?
#
loop_
_entity_poly.entity_id
_entity_poly.type
_entity_poly.pdbx_seq_one_letter_code
_entity_poly.pdbx_strand_id
1 'polypeptide(L)'
;MALPRNYTLSDLKDEIYYFDKNWRRIFKKNNRAIYVAKIDNASVTITIVAPNGKRTPLVVQRYKKGSKIVVIGLAVHSPPHSTTIL
;
A
#
# COMPACT_ATOMS: atom_id res chain seq x y z
N MET A 1 3.41 -5.93 -16.87
CA MET A 1 1.96 -5.77 -17.19
C MET A 1 1.24 -5.34 -15.92
N ALA A 2 0.31 -4.39 -16.00
CA ALA A 2 -0.46 -3.93 -14.83
C ALA A 2 -1.73 -4.78 -14.66
N LEU A 3 -1.94 -5.32 -13.46
CA LEU A 3 -3.08 -6.15 -13.12
C LEU A 3 -4.08 -5.34 -12.29
N PRO A 4 -5.35 -5.21 -12.71
CA PRO A 4 -6.37 -4.59 -11.89
C PRO A 4 -6.67 -5.47 -10.67
N ARG A 5 -6.84 -4.84 -9.52
CA ARG A 5 -7.26 -5.46 -8.26
C ARG A 5 -8.48 -4.71 -7.74
N ASN A 6 -9.42 -5.45 -7.16
CA ASN A 6 -10.55 -4.89 -6.43
C ASN A 6 -10.07 -4.48 -5.03
N TYR A 7 -10.53 -5.14 -3.99
CA TYR A 7 -10.02 -4.92 -2.64
C TYR A 7 -8.93 -5.94 -2.33
N THR A 8 -7.87 -5.51 -1.66
CA THR A 8 -6.83 -6.42 -1.15
C THR A 8 -6.62 -6.23 0.34
N LEU A 9 -6.35 -7.34 1.01
CA LEU A 9 -5.89 -7.39 2.39
C LEU A 9 -4.48 -7.98 2.38
N SER A 10 -3.58 -7.37 3.15
CA SER A 10 -2.20 -7.82 3.30
C SER A 10 -1.70 -7.61 4.72
N ASP A 11 -0.60 -8.29 5.05
CA ASP A 11 0.03 -8.30 6.37
C ASP A 11 1.43 -7.68 6.30
N LEU A 12 1.68 -6.67 7.13
CA LEU A 12 2.96 -5.96 7.25
C LEU A 12 4.08 -6.79 7.89
N LYS A 13 3.78 -7.99 8.41
CA LYS A 13 4.81 -8.83 9.05
C LYS A 13 6.03 -9.06 8.15
N ASP A 14 5.79 -9.29 6.86
CA ASP A 14 6.82 -9.59 5.86
C ASP A 14 6.86 -8.55 4.73
N GLU A 15 6.05 -7.48 4.82
CA GLU A 15 5.89 -6.47 3.78
C GLU A 15 6.15 -5.06 4.30
N ILE A 16 6.96 -4.29 3.56
CA ILE A 16 7.20 -2.87 3.84
C ILE A 16 6.52 -2.03 2.77
N TYR A 17 5.66 -1.12 3.21
CA TYR A 17 4.87 -0.21 2.38
C TYR A 17 5.51 1.17 2.31
N TYR A 18 5.90 1.57 1.11
CA TYR A 18 6.43 2.90 0.82
C TYR A 18 5.40 3.72 0.06
N PHE A 19 4.79 4.68 0.77
CA PHE A 19 3.87 5.65 0.19
C PHE A 19 4.66 6.81 -0.41
N ASP A 20 4.38 7.17 -1.66
CA ASP A 20 4.98 8.36 -2.26
C ASP A 20 4.48 9.68 -1.62
N LYS A 21 5.00 10.80 -2.10
CA LYS A 21 4.61 12.15 -1.63
C LYS A 21 3.14 12.53 -1.92
N ASN A 22 2.42 11.73 -2.70
CA ASN A 22 1.05 11.99 -3.14
C ASN A 22 0.00 11.47 -2.16
N TRP A 23 0.43 10.99 -0.98
CA TRP A 23 -0.47 10.58 0.09
C TRP A 23 -0.59 11.63 1.19
N ARG A 24 -1.76 11.68 1.81
CA ARG A 24 -2.00 12.33 3.10
C ARG A 24 -2.26 11.26 4.15
N ARG A 25 -1.49 11.28 5.25
CA ARG A 25 -1.68 10.36 6.38
C ARG A 25 -2.54 11.00 7.47
N ILE A 26 -3.49 10.25 8.00
CA ILE A 26 -4.39 10.63 9.09
C ILE A 26 -4.27 9.56 10.18
N PHE A 27 -3.84 9.95 11.38
CA PHE A 27 -3.80 9.05 12.54
C PHE A 27 -5.17 8.99 13.23
N LYS A 28 -5.56 7.78 13.63
CA LYS A 28 -6.76 7.50 14.42
C LYS A 28 -6.36 6.75 15.68
N LYS A 29 -7.27 6.72 16.67
CA LYS A 29 -7.09 5.92 17.90
C LYS A 29 -6.94 4.43 17.55
N ASN A 30 -6.37 3.65 18.48
CA ASN A 30 -6.24 2.20 18.40
C ASN A 30 -5.36 1.70 17.22
N ASN A 31 -4.16 2.26 17.08
CA ASN A 31 -3.17 1.84 16.06
C ASN A 31 -3.72 1.81 14.63
N ARG A 32 -4.62 2.75 14.32
CA ARG A 32 -5.22 2.89 13.00
C ARG A 32 -4.65 4.12 12.28
N ALA A 33 -4.16 3.91 11.07
CA ALA A 33 -3.78 4.98 10.16
C ALA A 33 -4.60 4.90 8.87
N ILE A 34 -4.99 6.05 8.34
CA ILE A 34 -5.68 6.15 7.05
C ILE A 34 -4.79 6.98 6.12
N TYR A 35 -4.46 6.42 4.96
CA TYR A 35 -3.72 7.09 3.91
C TYR A 35 -4.69 7.44 2.78
N VAL A 36 -4.73 8.70 2.39
CA VAL A 36 -5.63 9.22 1.35
C VAL A 36 -4.81 9.72 0.16
N ALA A 37 -5.11 9.19 -1.03
CA ALA A 37 -4.48 9.62 -2.27
C ALA A 37 -4.90 11.05 -2.63
N LYS A 38 -3.94 11.96 -2.78
CA LYS A 38 -4.18 13.38 -3.10
C LYS A 38 -4.40 13.61 -4.59
N ILE A 39 -3.85 12.74 -5.44
CA ILE A 39 -3.94 12.81 -6.90
C ILE A 39 -4.18 11.41 -7.49
N ASP A 40 -4.49 11.37 -8.78
CA ASP A 40 -4.48 10.13 -9.55
C ASP A 40 -3.07 9.60 -9.74
N ASN A 41 -2.95 8.28 -9.86
CA ASN A 41 -1.69 7.55 -9.93
C ASN A 41 -0.79 7.72 -8.69
N ALA A 42 -1.37 8.07 -7.53
CA ALA A 42 -0.66 7.96 -6.26
C ALA A 42 -0.20 6.52 -6.07
N SER A 43 1.07 6.35 -5.71
CA SER A 43 1.74 5.06 -5.75
C SER A 43 2.12 4.54 -4.37
N VAL A 44 2.11 3.22 -4.24
CA VAL A 44 2.63 2.49 -3.09
C VAL A 44 3.56 1.42 -3.62
N THR A 45 4.83 1.47 -3.20
CA THR A 45 5.80 0.41 -3.48
C THR A 45 5.80 -0.56 -2.32
N ILE A 46 5.63 -1.85 -2.62
CA ILE A 46 5.63 -2.91 -1.61
C ILE A 46 6.87 -3.76 -1.82
N THR A 47 7.64 -3.89 -0.75
CA THR A 47 8.85 -4.70 -0.70
C THR A 47 8.59 -5.87 0.24
N ILE A 48 8.76 -7.09 -0.25
CA ILE A 48 8.74 -8.28 0.61
C ILE A 48 10.12 -8.46 1.22
N VAL A 49 10.15 -8.62 2.54
CA VAL A 49 11.36 -8.96 3.30
C VAL A 49 11.39 -10.46 3.43
N ALA A 50 12.25 -11.11 2.65
CA ALA A 50 12.47 -12.54 2.82
C ALA A 50 13.10 -12.84 4.19
N PRO A 51 12.90 -14.04 4.77
CA PRO A 51 13.47 -14.41 6.07
C PRO A 51 15.00 -14.26 6.18
N ASN A 52 15.70 -14.29 5.04
CA ASN A 52 17.14 -14.07 4.94
C ASN A 52 17.54 -12.58 4.84
N GLY A 53 16.62 -11.65 5.05
CA GLY A 53 16.85 -10.21 5.00
C GLY A 53 16.89 -9.61 3.59
N LYS A 54 16.73 -10.42 2.53
CA LYS A 54 16.69 -9.93 1.16
C LYS A 54 15.41 -9.12 0.93
N ARG A 55 15.58 -7.83 0.65
CA ARG A 55 14.51 -6.91 0.25
C ARG A 55 14.38 -6.95 -1.26
N THR A 56 13.25 -7.45 -1.75
CA THR A 56 12.97 -7.45 -3.19
C THR A 56 11.80 -6.51 -3.45
N PRO A 57 11.96 -5.42 -4.23
CA PRO A 57 10.82 -4.61 -4.65
C PRO A 57 9.95 -5.48 -5.55
N LEU A 58 8.81 -5.93 -5.04
CA LEU A 58 8.04 -6.96 -5.74
C LEU A 58 6.90 -6.34 -6.54
N VAL A 59 6.29 -5.25 -6.06
CA VAL A 59 5.18 -4.61 -6.76
C VAL A 59 5.09 -3.10 -6.52
N VAL A 60 4.56 -2.40 -7.53
CA VAL A 60 4.08 -1.03 -7.44
C VAL A 60 2.57 -1.03 -7.63
N GLN A 61 1.85 -0.54 -6.64
CA GLN A 61 0.41 -0.31 -6.70
C GLN A 61 0.11 1.14 -7.05
N ARG A 62 -0.89 1.39 -7.90
CA ARG A 62 -1.34 2.73 -8.29
C ARG A 62 -2.83 2.92 -8.03
N TYR A 63 -3.17 4.10 -7.51
CA TYR A 63 -4.49 4.42 -6.98
C TYR A 63 -5.08 5.68 -7.61
N LYS A 64 -6.41 5.77 -7.64
CA LYS A 64 -7.13 6.99 -8.05
C LYS A 64 -7.17 8.01 -6.92
N LYS A 65 -7.32 9.29 -7.26
CA LYS A 65 -7.51 10.37 -6.29
C LYS A 65 -8.65 10.04 -5.32
N GLY A 66 -8.43 10.28 -4.03
CA GLY A 66 -9.41 10.01 -2.97
C GLY A 66 -9.43 8.57 -2.46
N SER A 67 -8.70 7.63 -3.08
CA SER A 67 -8.53 6.27 -2.57
C SER A 67 -8.01 6.26 -1.14
N LYS A 68 -8.54 5.37 -0.30
CA LYS A 68 -8.19 5.27 1.12
C LYS A 68 -7.61 3.91 1.44
N ILE A 69 -6.33 3.86 1.81
CA ILE A 69 -5.71 2.68 2.39
C ILE A 69 -5.83 2.79 3.91
N VAL A 70 -6.27 1.70 4.55
CA VAL A 70 -6.47 1.66 6.01
C VAL A 70 -5.49 0.65 6.60
N VAL A 71 -4.66 1.11 7.53
CA VAL A 71 -3.72 0.28 8.28
C VAL A 71 -4.25 0.12 9.70
N ILE A 72 -4.38 -1.12 10.18
CA ILE A 72 -4.85 -1.46 11.53
C ILE A 72 -3.91 -2.52 12.10
N GLY A 73 -3.06 -2.14 13.06
CA GLY A 73 -2.01 -3.03 13.53
C GLY A 73 -1.07 -3.43 12.39
N LEU A 74 -1.03 -4.72 12.05
CA LEU A 74 -0.25 -5.25 10.92
C LEU A 74 -1.07 -5.40 9.63
N ALA A 75 -2.40 -5.26 9.69
CA ALA A 75 -3.24 -5.43 8.51
C ALA A 75 -3.31 -4.15 7.67
N VAL A 76 -3.24 -4.30 6.34
CA VAL A 76 -3.43 -3.22 5.37
C VAL A 76 -4.61 -3.57 4.46
N HIS A 77 -5.61 -2.69 4.44
CA HIS A 77 -6.75 -2.78 3.55
C HIS A 77 -6.60 -1.75 2.43
N SER A 78 -6.54 -2.23 1.19
CA SER A 78 -6.42 -1.38 0.01
C SER A 78 -7.69 -1.41 -0.85
N PRO A 79 -8.12 -0.26 -1.37
CA PRO A 79 -9.25 -0.13 -2.31
C PRO A 79 -8.83 -0.56 -3.73
N PRO A 80 -9.75 -0.54 -4.71
CA PRO A 80 -9.43 -0.78 -6.12
C PRO A 80 -8.18 -0.05 -6.62
N HIS A 81 -7.27 -0.80 -7.22
CA HIS A 81 -5.96 -0.33 -7.67
C HIS A 81 -5.41 -1.17 -8.82
N SER A 82 -4.33 -0.72 -9.43
CA SER A 82 -3.55 -1.52 -10.37
C SER A 82 -2.20 -1.90 -9.77
N THR A 83 -1.77 -3.14 -9.98
CA THR A 83 -0.49 -3.67 -9.50
C THR A 83 0.43 -3.95 -10.67
N THR A 84 1.65 -3.46 -10.62
CA THR A 84 2.72 -3.81 -11.58
C THR A 84 3.82 -4.55 -10.82
N ILE A 85 4.20 -5.74 -11.29
CA ILE A 85 5.34 -6.49 -10.76
C ILE A 85 6.62 -5.87 -11.35
N LEU A 86 7.62 -5.65 -10.51
CA LEU A 86 8.94 -5.14 -10.90
C LEU A 86 9.99 -6.26 -10.96
#